data_AF-A0A7S2W0L3-F1
#
_entry.id   AF-A0A7S2W0L3-F1
#
_cell.length_a   1.000
_cell.length_b   1.000
_cell.length_c   1.000
_cell.angle_alpha   90.00
_cell.angle_beta   90.00
_cell.angle_gamma   90.00
#
_symmetry.space_group_name_H-M   'P 1'
#
loop_
_entity.id
_entity.type
_entity.pdbx_description
1 polymer ?
#
loop_
_entity_poly.entity_id
_entity_poly.type
_entity_poly.pdbx_seq_one_letter_code
_entity_poly.pdbx_strand_id
1 'polypeptide(L)'
;SGRVGEAGEAADAEAKAAKKKEPEPSSFRLANPSRVTPEQVKFVSWDLQQRYVPVNPRSKPSGLVMLVDREPEEPEEVSQVKVPSGDEDENEAEPPEPFEWSPPV
;
A
#
# COMPACT_ATOMS: atom_id res chain seq x y z
N SER A 1 38.65 -35.14 38.03
CA SER A 1 37.65 -34.10 38.33
C SER A 1 37.06 -33.62 37.02
N GLY A 2 35.74 -33.69 36.87
CA GLY A 2 35.02 -33.62 35.60
C GLY A 2 34.91 -32.23 35.00
N ARG A 3 34.74 -32.20 33.67
CA ARG A 3 34.07 -31.12 32.92
C ARG A 3 33.26 -31.77 31.80
N VAL A 4 32.12 -32.33 32.18
CA VAL A 4 31.02 -32.68 31.28
C VAL A 4 30.00 -31.58 31.51
N GLY A 5 29.78 -30.68 30.56
CA GLY A 5 28.80 -29.61 30.79
C GLY A 5 28.60 -28.53 29.72
N GLU A 6 29.40 -28.43 28.66
CA GLU A 6 29.29 -27.25 27.75
C GLU A 6 29.11 -27.58 26.26
N ALA A 7 29.08 -28.87 25.88
CA ALA A 7 28.92 -29.26 24.47
C ALA A 7 27.46 -29.51 24.05
N GLY A 8 26.54 -29.67 25.02
CA GLY A 8 25.13 -30.00 24.76
C GLY A 8 24.22 -28.80 24.51
N GLU A 9 24.56 -27.63 25.08
CA GLU A 9 23.70 -26.44 25.01
C GLU A 9 23.97 -25.60 23.75
N ALA A 10 25.22 -25.57 23.27
CA ALA A 10 25.59 -24.88 22.03
C ALA A 10 24.98 -25.55 20.78
N ALA A 11 24.84 -26.87 20.77
CA ALA A 11 24.28 -27.61 19.64
C ALA A 11 22.76 -27.44 19.50
N ASP A 12 22.02 -27.27 20.60
CA ASP A 12 20.56 -27.02 20.55
C ASP A 12 20.24 -25.57 20.15
N ALA A 13 21.09 -24.62 20.55
CA ALA A 13 20.99 -23.22 20.13
C ALA A 13 21.25 -23.03 18.63
N GLU A 14 22.23 -23.75 18.07
CA GLU A 14 22.57 -23.69 16.64
C GLU A 14 21.53 -24.40 15.76
N ALA A 15 20.92 -25.50 16.27
CA ALA A 15 19.82 -26.18 15.60
C ALA A 15 18.51 -25.35 15.58
N LYS A 16 18.24 -24.54 16.61
CA LYS A 16 17.08 -23.61 16.62
C LYS A 16 17.30 -22.36 15.79
N ALA A 17 18.54 -21.89 15.63
CA ALA A 17 18.89 -20.77 14.74
C ALA A 17 18.79 -21.15 13.25
N ALA A 18 18.87 -22.45 12.93
CA ALA A 18 18.75 -22.99 11.58
C ALA A 18 17.30 -23.25 11.12
N LYS A 19 16.28 -22.69 11.81
CA LYS A 19 14.98 -22.43 11.18
C LYS A 19 15.21 -21.38 10.09
N LYS A 20 15.62 -21.86 8.91
CA LYS A 20 15.73 -21.10 7.67
C LYS A 20 14.56 -20.13 7.61
N LYS A 21 14.84 -18.83 7.76
CA LYS A 21 13.92 -17.78 7.33
C LYS A 21 13.59 -18.14 5.89
N GLU A 22 12.32 -18.47 5.62
CA GLU A 22 11.87 -18.63 4.26
C GLU A 22 12.27 -17.36 3.51
N PRO A 23 12.86 -17.48 2.31
CA PRO A 23 13.24 -16.30 1.54
C PRO A 23 11.99 -15.45 1.37
N GLU A 24 12.08 -14.17 1.75
CA GLU A 24 10.96 -13.25 1.59
C GLU A 24 10.53 -13.23 0.11
N PRO A 25 9.22 -13.21 -0.15
CA PRO A 25 8.72 -13.22 -1.53
C PRO A 25 9.24 -11.97 -2.25
N SER A 26 9.84 -12.18 -3.43
CA SER A 26 10.43 -11.10 -4.23
C SER A 26 9.39 -10.19 -4.89
N SER A 27 8.12 -10.57 -4.84
CA SER A 27 6.99 -9.80 -5.36
C SER A 27 5.73 -10.12 -4.57
N PHE A 28 4.77 -9.20 -4.62
CA PHE A 28 3.47 -9.36 -3.98
C PHE A 28 2.41 -8.67 -4.84
N ARG A 29 1.14 -9.03 -4.62
CA ARG A 29 0.01 -8.48 -5.36
C ARG A 29 -0.59 -7.28 -4.62
N LEU A 30 -0.86 -6.21 -5.36
CA LEU A 30 -1.55 -5.03 -4.86
C LEU A 30 -3.03 -5.11 -5.22
N ALA A 31 -3.91 -4.85 -4.24
CA ALA A 31 -5.34 -4.63 -4.48
C ALA A 31 -5.59 -3.17 -4.92
N ASN A 32 -6.58 -2.95 -5.78
CA ASN A 32 -7.06 -1.61 -6.12
C ASN A 32 -8.21 -1.23 -5.17
N PRO A 33 -8.24 -0.01 -4.59
CA PRO A 33 -7.24 1.05 -4.62
C PRO A 33 -6.05 0.81 -3.69
N SER A 34 -4.85 1.21 -4.15
CA SER A 34 -3.63 1.18 -3.35
C SER A 34 -2.81 2.46 -3.54
N ARG A 35 -2.12 2.87 -2.46
CA ARG A 35 -1.22 4.03 -2.47
C ARG A 35 0.19 3.55 -2.79
N VAL A 36 0.78 4.16 -3.82
CA VAL A 36 2.12 3.84 -4.31
C VAL A 36 2.90 5.15 -4.48
N THR A 37 4.14 5.22 -4.00
CA THR A 37 4.98 6.41 -4.20
C THR A 37 5.47 6.49 -5.65
N PRO A 38 5.83 7.68 -6.16
CA PRO A 38 6.34 7.82 -7.52
C PRO A 38 7.54 6.91 -7.86
N GLU A 39 8.40 6.62 -6.87
CA GLU A 39 9.54 5.71 -7.04
C GLU A 39 9.10 4.24 -7.08
N GLN A 40 8.12 3.86 -6.26
CA GLN A 40 7.58 2.50 -6.23
C GLN A 40 6.86 2.13 -7.54
N VAL A 41 6.27 3.09 -8.26
CA VAL A 41 5.58 2.86 -9.55
C VAL A 41 6.48 2.12 -10.56
N LYS A 42 7.80 2.32 -10.51
CA LYS A 42 8.77 1.65 -11.42
C LYS A 42 8.86 0.14 -11.19
N PHE A 43 8.43 -0.34 -10.02
CA PHE A 43 8.45 -1.75 -9.63
C PHE A 43 7.07 -2.42 -9.71
N VAL A 44 6.03 -1.67 -10.05
CA VAL A 44 4.68 -2.20 -10.23
C VAL A 44 4.48 -2.58 -11.70
N SER A 45 3.89 -3.74 -11.94
CA SER A 45 3.56 -4.24 -13.28
C SER A 45 2.15 -4.81 -13.33
N TRP A 46 1.57 -4.85 -14.53
CA TRP A 46 0.24 -5.40 -14.76
C TRP A 46 0.29 -6.92 -14.79
N ASP A 47 -0.61 -7.57 -14.07
CA ASP A 47 -0.94 -8.96 -14.34
C ASP A 47 -1.99 -9.01 -15.47
N LEU A 48 -1.56 -9.41 -16.67
CA LEU A 48 -2.42 -9.51 -17.85
C LEU A 48 -3.26 -10.80 -17.88
N GLN A 49 -3.09 -11.70 -16.90
CA GLN A 49 -3.87 -12.93 -16.81
C GLN A 49 -5.16 -12.77 -15.99
N GLN A 50 -5.35 -11.66 -15.28
CA GLN A 50 -6.56 -11.39 -14.49
C GLN A 50 -7.73 -10.90 -15.35
N ARG A 51 -8.95 -10.94 -14.79
CA ARG A 51 -10.20 -10.47 -15.42
C ARG A 51 -10.13 -9.03 -15.95
N TYR A 52 -9.61 -8.10 -15.15
CA TYR A 52 -9.45 -6.70 -15.51
C TYR A 52 -8.08 -6.37 -16.08
N VAL A 53 -8.00 -6.13 -17.38
CA VAL A 53 -6.74 -5.81 -18.08
C VAL A 53 -6.70 -4.36 -18.53
N PRO A 54 -5.55 -3.66 -18.46
CA PRO A 54 -5.45 -2.29 -18.95
C PRO A 54 -5.68 -2.22 -20.46
N VAL A 55 -6.47 -1.22 -20.90
CA VAL A 55 -6.66 -0.93 -22.34
C VAL A 55 -5.32 -0.67 -23.03
N ASN A 56 -4.40 -0.01 -22.32
CA ASN A 56 -3.03 0.21 -22.77
C ASN A 56 -2.03 -0.43 -21.78
N PRO A 57 -1.54 -1.66 -22.04
CA PRO A 57 -0.60 -2.35 -21.15
C PRO A 57 0.75 -1.64 -20.93
N ARG A 58 1.09 -0.67 -21.79
CA ARG A 58 2.31 0.15 -21.66
C ARG A 58 2.11 1.36 -20.75
N SER A 59 0.89 1.66 -20.32
CA SER A 59 0.64 2.76 -19.39
C SER A 59 1.14 2.43 -17.99
N LYS A 60 1.58 3.47 -17.27
CA LYS A 60 2.01 3.33 -15.88
C LYS A 60 0.82 2.89 -15.00
N PRO A 61 1.02 1.98 -14.04
CA PRO A 61 0.01 1.57 -13.06
C PRO A 61 -0.14 2.64 -11.97
N SER A 62 -0.57 3.84 -12.36
CA SER A 62 -0.69 5.00 -11.47
C SER A 62 -1.75 5.97 -11.96
N GLY A 63 -2.49 6.58 -11.04
CA GLY A 63 -3.57 7.52 -11.37
C GLY A 63 -4.83 6.80 -11.87
N LEU A 64 -5.57 7.47 -12.75
CA LEU A 64 -6.76 6.88 -13.37
C LEU A 64 -6.34 5.95 -14.52
N VAL A 65 -6.74 4.68 -14.45
CA VAL A 65 -6.45 3.68 -15.48
C VAL A 65 -7.75 3.06 -15.96
N MET A 66 -7.95 3.02 -17.28
CA MET A 66 -9.07 2.31 -17.89
C MET A 66 -8.74 0.82 -18.03
N LEU A 67 -9.61 -0.01 -17.47
CA LEU A 67 -9.50 -1.47 -17.53
C LEU A 67 -10.66 -2.03 -18.38
N VAL A 68 -10.39 -3.11 -19.11
CA VAL A 68 -11.38 -3.90 -19.84
C VAL A 68 -11.69 -5.13 -19.00
N ASP A 69 -12.97 -5.38 -18.78
CA ASP A 69 -13.46 -6.65 -18.23
C ASP A 69 -13.47 -7.73 -19.32
N ARG A 70 -12.75 -8.83 -19.12
CA ARG A 70 -12.74 -9.97 -20.04
C ARG A 70 -13.80 -11.01 -19.73
N GLU A 71 -14.42 -10.96 -18.55
CA GLU A 71 -15.42 -11.92 -18.09
C GLU A 71 -16.70 -11.17 -17.65
N PRO A 72 -17.29 -10.33 -18.51
CA PRO A 72 -18.43 -9.48 -18.13
C PRO A 72 -19.71 -10.24 -17.78
N GLU A 73 -19.81 -11.51 -18.19
CA GLU A 73 -20.94 -12.38 -17.85
C GLU A 73 -20.82 -12.99 -16.45
N GLU A 74 -19.62 -12.99 -15.85
CA GLU A 74 -19.42 -13.55 -14.53
C GLU A 74 -19.85 -12.55 -13.43
N PRO A 75 -20.62 -13.02 -12.42
CA PRO A 75 -21.07 -12.15 -11.34
C PRO A 75 -19.88 -11.56 -10.58
N GLU A 76 -19.96 -10.26 -10.28
CA GLU A 76 -18.93 -9.53 -9.55
C GLU A 76 -19.48 -8.97 -8.24
N GLU A 77 -18.64 -9.01 -7.20
CA GLU A 77 -18.88 -8.31 -5.93
C GLU A 77 -18.34 -6.87 -6.00
N VAL A 78 -19.19 -5.94 -6.42
CA VAL A 78 -18.83 -4.51 -6.53
C VAL A 78 -19.11 -3.79 -5.22
N SER A 79 -18.09 -3.13 -4.66
CA SER A 79 -18.27 -2.26 -3.49
C SER A 79 -18.86 -0.91 -3.89
N GLN A 80 -19.79 -0.39 -3.09
CA GLN A 80 -20.32 0.96 -3.31
C GLN A 80 -19.23 2.01 -3.04
N VAL A 81 -18.95 2.84 -4.05
CA VAL A 81 -18.04 3.98 -3.89
C VAL A 81 -18.75 5.04 -3.05
N LYS A 82 -18.20 5.34 -1.86
CA LYS A 82 -18.61 6.50 -1.08
C LYS A 82 -18.02 7.74 -1.76
N VAL A 83 -18.88 8.57 -2.36
CA VAL A 83 -18.49 9.93 -2.71
C VAL A 83 -18.03 10.62 -1.42
N PRO A 84 -16.85 11.26 -1.40
CA PRO A 84 -16.48 12.09 -0.27
C PRO A 84 -17.59 13.12 -0.12
N SER A 85 -18.23 13.15 1.05
CA SER A 85 -19.13 14.21 1.40
C SER A 85 -18.34 15.50 1.29
N GLY A 86 -18.70 16.37 0.35
CA GLY A 86 -18.19 17.73 0.29
C GLY A 86 -18.83 18.52 1.41
N ASP A 87 -18.54 18.15 2.66
CA ASP A 87 -18.86 19.00 3.80
C ASP A 87 -17.79 20.10 3.79
N GLU A 88 -18.15 21.22 3.14
CA GLU A 88 -17.27 22.33 2.78
C GLU A 88 -16.76 23.14 3.98
N ASP A 89 -17.13 22.81 5.23
CA ASP A 89 -17.02 23.79 6.33
C ASP A 89 -16.62 23.22 7.70
N GLU A 90 -16.26 21.94 7.83
CA GLU A 90 -16.17 21.33 9.18
C GLU A 90 -14.95 21.76 10.01
N ASN A 91 -13.94 22.43 9.43
CA ASN A 91 -12.74 22.83 10.17
C ASN A 91 -12.01 24.06 9.58
N GLU A 92 -12.72 24.94 8.86
CA GLU A 92 -12.14 26.22 8.45
C GLU A 92 -12.30 27.23 9.60
N ALA A 93 -11.20 27.83 10.05
CA ALA A 93 -11.26 28.87 11.07
C ALA A 93 -11.94 30.11 10.50
N GLU A 94 -12.74 30.81 11.32
CA GLU A 94 -13.33 32.07 10.89
C GLU A 94 -12.25 33.05 10.41
N PRO A 95 -12.53 33.82 9.34
CA PRO A 95 -11.59 34.84 8.89
C PRO A 95 -11.28 35.80 10.03
N PRO A 96 -10.02 36.27 10.18
CA PRO A 96 -9.66 37.17 11.25
C PRO A 96 -10.44 38.49 11.13
N GLU A 97 -10.68 39.14 12.27
CA GLU A 97 -11.29 40.47 12.26
C GLU A 97 -10.41 41.47 11.49
N PRO A 98 -11.01 42.44 10.77
CA PRO A 98 -10.27 43.54 10.17
C PRO A 98 -9.43 44.27 11.21
N PHE A 99 -8.13 44.41 10.97
CA PHE A 99 -7.28 45.16 11.89
C PHE A 99 -7.59 46.67 11.78
N GLU A 100 -7.77 47.33 12.92
CA GLU A 100 -7.79 48.78 12.99
C GLU A 100 -6.38 49.30 13.26
N TRP A 101 -5.88 50.19 12.40
CA TRP A 101 -4.59 50.85 12.60
C TRP A 101 -4.76 52.09 13.46
N SER A 102 -4.20 52.09 14.68
CA SER A 102 -4.08 53.28 15.51
C SER A 102 -2.68 53.91 15.34
N PRO A 103 -2.57 55.20 14.93
CA PRO A 103 -1.28 55.88 14.84
C PRO A 103 -0.60 55.99 16.22
N PRO A 104 0.74 55.96 16.29
CA PRO A 104 1.47 56.25 17.51
C PRO A 104 1.28 57.72 17.92
N VAL A 105 1.03 57.94 19.22
CA VAL A 105 0.93 59.27 19.87
C VAL A 105 2.29 59.94 20.04
#